data_AF-A0A3M2C0N4-F1
#
_entry.id   AF-A0A3M2C0N4-F1
#
_cell.length_a   1.000
_cell.length_b   1.000
_cell.length_c   1.000
_cell.angle_alpha   90.00
_cell.angle_beta   90.00
_cell.angle_gamma   90.00
#
_symmetry.space_group_name_H-M   'P 1'
#
loop_
_entity.id
_entity.type
_entity.pdbx_description
1 polymer ?
#
loop_
_entity_poly.entity_id
_entity_poly.type
_entity_poly.pdbx_seq_one_letter_code
_entity_poly.pdbx_strand_id
1 'polypeptide(L)'
;MSNDIKKVLAQSDAGIDLDKLENMESFTQDLFNRIIAFQTKEHPAWDASRPFSERIEGLSLHELIFSSPDRDPERYSHTIAPYYPLRYELRKLAGYIRQLNPEPVVLDYPCGNGFVGSLLAREGVQVIGVPSSETKPNQIDPFYDQDCYRRKGQLDSGEEYDAVFCSWMPAEKNLTPDILAFSPKIIVYVYTDHQMPDSSLRQVGSKEMFDGLDNYRVVEEWQVTRPENLLHECWPDLTPNIEEIRKVRVYALADVYNRLNPPELGAEKPYDWEVDLDMAMTVLEAKAFLRSRGIQL
;
A
#
# COMPACT_ATOMS: atom_id res chain seq x y z
N MET A 1 20.22 -19.18 -15.91
CA MET A 1 20.75 -19.80 -14.66
C MET A 1 21.49 -21.08 -14.98
N SER A 2 22.69 -21.31 -14.43
CA SER A 2 23.45 -22.56 -14.68
C SER A 2 22.82 -23.76 -13.96
N ASN A 3 23.02 -24.98 -14.50
CA ASN A 3 22.51 -26.22 -13.90
C ASN A 3 23.07 -26.47 -12.49
N ASP A 4 24.26 -25.98 -12.19
CA ASP A 4 24.88 -26.15 -10.87
C ASP A 4 24.21 -25.25 -9.82
N ILE A 5 23.85 -24.02 -10.18
CA ILE A 5 23.08 -23.12 -9.30
C ILE A 5 21.69 -23.73 -9.03
N LYS A 6 21.02 -24.27 -10.05
CA LYS A 6 19.71 -24.95 -9.88
C LYS A 6 19.80 -26.10 -8.88
N LYS A 7 20.82 -26.95 -9.00
CA LYS A 7 21.03 -28.08 -8.07
C LYS A 7 21.26 -27.62 -6.64
N VAL A 8 22.01 -26.53 -6.44
CA VAL A 8 22.24 -25.97 -5.11
C VAL A 8 20.95 -25.40 -4.54
N LEU A 9 20.21 -24.59 -5.30
CA LEU A 9 18.94 -24.01 -4.84
C LEU A 9 17.88 -25.08 -4.53
N ALA A 10 17.84 -26.18 -5.28
CA ALA A 10 16.94 -27.31 -5.02
C ALA A 10 17.20 -28.02 -3.67
N GLN A 11 18.36 -27.79 -3.04
CA GLN A 11 18.69 -28.28 -1.70
C GLN A 11 18.26 -27.31 -0.59
N SER A 12 17.58 -26.21 -0.94
CA SER A 12 17.08 -25.26 0.04
C SER A 12 15.86 -25.82 0.77
N ASP A 13 15.94 -25.90 2.09
CA ASP A 13 14.80 -26.22 2.95
C ASP A 13 13.72 -25.12 2.94
N ALA A 14 14.05 -23.93 2.39
CA ALA A 14 13.13 -22.79 2.28
C ALA A 14 12.13 -22.91 1.12
N GLY A 15 12.25 -23.93 0.24
CA GLY A 15 11.29 -24.15 -0.84
C GLY A 15 11.29 -23.05 -1.90
N ILE A 16 12.48 -22.56 -2.27
CA ILE A 16 12.67 -21.53 -3.31
C ILE A 16 12.01 -22.00 -4.62
N ASP A 17 11.14 -21.16 -5.16
CA ASP A 17 10.42 -21.44 -6.41
C ASP A 17 11.34 -21.30 -7.63
N LEU A 18 11.88 -22.43 -8.08
CA LEU A 18 12.78 -22.49 -9.22
C LEU A 18 12.09 -22.14 -10.54
N ASP A 19 10.80 -22.45 -10.68
CA ASP A 19 10.07 -22.21 -11.91
C ASP A 19 9.93 -20.70 -12.17
N LYS A 20 9.75 -19.90 -11.12
CA LYS A 20 9.83 -18.43 -11.22
C LYS A 20 11.21 -17.96 -11.69
N LEU A 21 12.27 -18.46 -11.07
CA LEU A 21 13.65 -18.05 -11.39
C LEU A 21 14.08 -18.47 -12.80
N GLU A 22 13.50 -19.55 -13.35
CA GLU A 22 13.73 -19.95 -14.74
C GLU A 22 13.16 -18.95 -15.74
N ASN A 23 12.06 -18.28 -15.40
CA ASN A 23 11.38 -17.27 -16.22
C ASN A 23 11.85 -15.83 -15.94
N MET A 24 12.94 -15.66 -15.18
CA MET A 24 13.42 -14.34 -14.76
C MET A 24 13.79 -13.42 -15.93
N GLU A 25 14.31 -13.96 -17.03
CA GLU A 25 14.72 -13.15 -18.20
C GLU A 25 13.51 -12.50 -18.88
N SER A 26 12.47 -13.28 -19.19
CA SER A 26 11.23 -12.74 -19.76
C SER A 26 10.53 -11.80 -18.78
N PHE A 27 10.48 -12.17 -17.50
CA PHE A 27 9.91 -11.32 -16.46
C PHE A 27 10.62 -9.96 -16.39
N THR A 28 11.95 -9.96 -16.44
CA THR A 28 12.77 -8.75 -16.43
C THR A 28 12.44 -7.87 -17.62
N GLN A 29 12.40 -8.44 -18.83
CA GLN A 29 12.07 -7.69 -20.04
C GLN A 29 10.69 -7.03 -19.94
N ASP A 30 9.69 -7.78 -19.46
CA ASP A 30 8.33 -7.28 -19.29
C ASP A 30 8.24 -6.19 -18.21
N LEU A 31 8.93 -6.36 -17.07
CA LEU A 31 9.03 -5.34 -16.01
C LEU A 31 9.61 -4.03 -16.55
N PHE A 32 10.75 -4.08 -17.25
CA PHE A 32 11.37 -2.87 -17.81
C PHE A 32 10.51 -2.22 -18.88
N ASN A 33 9.80 -3.00 -19.71
CA ASN A 33 8.85 -2.45 -20.67
C ASN A 33 7.72 -1.67 -19.98
N ARG A 34 7.16 -2.20 -18.88
CA ARG A 34 6.12 -1.52 -18.09
C ARG A 34 6.64 -0.24 -17.45
N ILE A 35 7.84 -0.27 -16.85
CA ILE A 35 8.49 0.91 -16.26
C ILE A 35 8.74 1.99 -17.33
N ILE A 36 9.25 1.62 -18.50
CA ILE A 36 9.50 2.55 -19.60
C ILE A 36 8.17 3.17 -20.05
N ALA A 37 7.14 2.35 -20.32
CA ALA A 37 5.83 2.84 -20.73
C ALA A 37 5.22 3.80 -19.69
N PHE A 38 5.43 3.54 -18.40
CA PHE A 38 4.99 4.46 -17.35
C PHE A 38 5.75 5.78 -17.39
N GLN A 39 7.09 5.73 -17.47
CA GLN A 39 7.95 6.91 -17.50
C GLN A 39 7.75 7.77 -18.76
N THR A 40 7.45 7.15 -19.90
CA THR A 40 7.13 7.84 -21.17
C THR A 40 5.67 8.27 -21.27
N LYS A 41 4.87 8.06 -20.22
CA LYS A 41 3.44 8.40 -20.13
C LYS A 41 2.54 7.67 -21.14
N GLU A 42 2.98 6.50 -21.60
CA GLU A 42 2.21 5.59 -22.44
C GLU A 42 1.30 4.66 -21.62
N HIS A 43 1.62 4.45 -20.34
CA HIS A 43 0.81 3.62 -19.44
C HIS A 43 -0.60 4.24 -19.19
N PRO A 44 -1.68 3.44 -19.16
CA PRO A 44 -3.05 3.93 -18.97
C PRO A 44 -3.28 4.72 -17.66
N ALA A 45 -2.46 4.53 -16.63
CA ALA A 45 -2.48 5.29 -15.37
C ALA A 45 -2.59 6.82 -15.58
N TRP A 46 -1.93 7.34 -16.63
CA TRP A 46 -1.91 8.75 -16.99
C TRP A 46 -3.18 9.26 -17.69
N ASP A 47 -4.02 8.37 -18.21
CA ASP A 47 -5.24 8.72 -18.94
C ASP A 47 -6.45 8.61 -18.02
N ALA A 48 -6.89 9.76 -17.49
CA ALA A 48 -8.04 9.84 -16.59
C ALA A 48 -9.39 9.47 -17.27
N SER A 49 -9.43 9.34 -18.60
CA SER A 49 -10.63 8.89 -19.31
C SER A 49 -10.82 7.38 -19.31
N ARG A 50 -9.78 6.62 -18.93
CA ARG A 50 -9.80 5.16 -18.87
C ARG A 50 -10.46 4.65 -17.58
N PRO A 51 -11.16 3.50 -17.61
CA PRO A 51 -11.65 2.84 -16.41
C PRO A 51 -10.53 2.55 -15.42
N PHE A 52 -10.80 2.65 -14.12
CA PHE A 52 -9.77 2.44 -13.08
C PHE A 52 -9.09 1.07 -13.20
N SER A 53 -9.84 0.02 -13.55
CA SER A 53 -9.27 -1.32 -13.78
C SER A 53 -8.21 -1.34 -14.89
N GLU A 54 -8.42 -0.61 -15.99
CA GLU A 54 -7.42 -0.48 -17.06
C GLU A 54 -6.22 0.37 -16.61
N ARG A 55 -6.47 1.37 -15.75
CA ARG A 55 -5.43 2.29 -15.29
C ARG A 55 -4.46 1.68 -14.28
N ILE A 56 -4.89 0.65 -13.53
CA ILE A 56 -4.04 -0.08 -12.57
C ILE A 56 -3.46 -1.37 -13.14
N GLU A 57 -4.00 -1.87 -14.26
CA GLU A 57 -3.49 -3.05 -14.95
C GLU A 57 -2.05 -2.80 -15.42
N GLY A 58 -1.16 -3.74 -15.15
CA GLY A 58 0.24 -3.65 -15.54
C GLY A 58 1.07 -2.65 -14.71
N LEU A 59 0.50 -2.00 -13.69
CA LEU A 59 1.26 -1.10 -12.83
C LEU A 59 2.35 -1.87 -12.08
N SER A 60 3.61 -1.43 -12.19
CA SER A 60 4.75 -2.11 -11.59
C SER A 60 4.96 -1.70 -10.14
N LEU A 61 5.61 -2.58 -9.36
CA LEU A 61 6.00 -2.24 -7.99
C LEU A 61 6.95 -1.04 -7.93
N HIS A 62 7.78 -0.85 -8.96
CA HIS A 62 8.71 0.29 -9.04
C HIS A 62 7.96 1.63 -8.96
N GLU A 63 6.81 1.76 -9.61
CA GLU A 63 6.01 2.99 -9.64
C GLU A 63 5.29 3.30 -8.32
N LEU A 64 5.19 2.31 -7.43
CA LEU A 64 4.63 2.45 -6.09
C LEU A 64 5.72 2.65 -5.01
N ILE A 65 6.98 2.30 -5.31
CA ILE A 65 8.12 2.58 -4.44
C ILE A 65 8.73 3.95 -4.76
N PHE A 66 8.80 4.32 -6.05
CA PHE A 66 9.47 5.52 -6.52
C PHE A 66 8.50 6.46 -7.23
N SER A 67 8.64 7.76 -6.97
CA SER A 67 7.96 8.77 -7.77
C SER A 67 8.62 8.92 -9.14
N SER A 68 7.83 9.32 -10.13
CA SER A 68 8.31 9.63 -11.48
C SER A 68 9.45 10.64 -11.44
N PRO A 69 10.51 10.48 -12.27
CA PRO A 69 11.63 11.42 -12.32
C PRO A 69 11.23 12.86 -12.65
N ASP A 70 10.11 13.06 -13.36
CA ASP A 70 9.59 14.38 -13.73
C ASP A 70 8.65 15.00 -12.67
N ARG A 71 8.45 14.33 -11.52
CA ARG A 71 7.64 14.86 -10.42
C ARG A 71 8.33 16.09 -9.83
N ASP A 72 7.60 17.20 -9.79
CA ASP A 72 7.97 18.39 -9.00
C ASP A 72 7.60 18.19 -7.51
N PRO A 73 8.57 18.03 -6.59
CA PRO A 73 8.31 17.83 -5.16
C PRO A 73 7.76 19.08 -4.45
N GLU A 74 7.92 20.27 -5.04
CA GLU A 74 7.33 21.49 -4.49
C GLU A 74 5.81 21.48 -4.66
N ARG A 75 5.33 20.94 -5.79
CA ARG A 75 3.91 20.90 -6.16
C ARG A 75 3.19 19.62 -5.73
N TYR A 76 3.86 18.48 -5.87
CA TYR A 76 3.22 17.17 -5.72
C TYR A 76 3.81 16.34 -4.58
N SER A 77 2.96 15.53 -3.94
CA SER A 77 3.37 14.52 -2.96
C SER A 77 3.99 13.31 -3.68
N HIS A 78 3.24 12.26 -3.96
CA HIS A 78 3.71 11.06 -4.66
C HIS A 78 3.19 11.06 -6.10
N THR A 79 3.76 10.24 -6.98
CA THR A 79 3.18 10.07 -8.32
C THR A 79 1.84 9.34 -8.25
N ILE A 80 1.80 8.17 -7.61
CA ILE A 80 0.57 7.36 -7.44
C ILE A 80 0.15 7.30 -5.98
N ALA A 81 0.99 6.74 -5.13
CA ALA A 81 0.67 6.47 -3.73
C ALA A 81 1.93 6.56 -2.85
N PRO A 82 1.76 6.75 -1.54
CA PRO A 82 2.88 6.78 -0.61
C PRO A 82 3.51 5.42 -0.32
N TYR A 83 2.80 4.32 -0.59
CA TYR A 83 3.25 2.94 -0.40
C TYR A 83 2.53 2.01 -1.39
N TYR A 84 3.01 0.77 -1.50
CA TYR A 84 2.34 -0.30 -2.26
C TYR A 84 1.33 -1.04 -1.36
N PRO A 85 0.02 -0.97 -1.64
CA PRO A 85 -0.98 -1.69 -0.86
C PRO A 85 -0.98 -3.18 -1.25
N LEU A 86 -1.15 -4.08 -0.27
CA LEU A 86 -1.32 -5.52 -0.54
C LEU A 86 -2.80 -5.87 -0.53
N ARG A 87 -3.24 -6.71 -1.48
CA ARG A 87 -4.65 -7.08 -1.57
C ARG A 87 -5.13 -7.82 -0.34
N TYR A 88 -4.26 -8.64 0.27
CA TYR A 88 -4.55 -9.33 1.52
C TYR A 88 -4.92 -8.35 2.64
N GLU A 89 -4.18 -7.25 2.80
CA GLU A 89 -4.45 -6.26 3.85
C GLU A 89 -5.77 -5.53 3.62
N LEU A 90 -6.04 -5.12 2.38
CA LEU A 90 -7.30 -4.45 2.04
C LEU A 90 -8.51 -5.36 2.28
N ARG A 91 -8.40 -6.64 1.92
CA ARG A 91 -9.44 -7.64 2.19
C ARG A 91 -9.65 -7.88 3.68
N LYS A 92 -8.55 -7.91 4.44
CA LYS A 92 -8.60 -8.03 5.90
C LYS A 92 -9.31 -6.83 6.53
N LEU A 93 -8.98 -5.62 6.12
CA LEU A 93 -9.63 -4.39 6.57
C LEU A 93 -11.11 -4.39 6.21
N ALA A 94 -11.47 -4.67 4.95
CA ALA A 94 -12.86 -4.79 4.52
C ALA A 94 -13.62 -5.89 5.28
N GLY A 95 -12.95 -7.00 5.62
CA GLY A 95 -13.51 -8.09 6.42
C GLY A 95 -13.88 -7.68 7.85
N TYR A 96 -13.09 -6.84 8.51
CA TYR A 96 -13.47 -6.25 9.79
C TYR A 96 -14.62 -5.25 9.64
N ILE A 97 -14.55 -4.38 8.64
CA ILE A 97 -15.54 -3.30 8.43
C ILE A 97 -16.93 -3.87 8.11
N ARG A 98 -17.03 -4.93 7.30
CA ARG A 98 -18.30 -5.60 6.96
C ARG A 98 -19.00 -6.29 8.14
N GLN A 99 -18.31 -6.46 9.27
CA GLN A 99 -18.96 -6.99 10.49
C GLN A 99 -19.77 -5.92 11.24
N LEU A 100 -19.63 -4.63 10.88
CA LEU A 100 -20.34 -3.54 11.53
C LEU A 100 -21.83 -3.50 11.15
N ASN A 101 -22.12 -3.64 9.86
CA ASN A 101 -23.47 -3.70 9.28
C ASN A 101 -23.41 -4.23 7.82
N PRO A 102 -24.55 -4.45 7.14
CA PRO A 102 -24.57 -5.00 5.77
C PRO A 102 -23.95 -4.11 4.68
N GLU A 103 -23.98 -2.78 4.83
CA GLU A 103 -23.51 -1.81 3.84
C GLU A 103 -22.69 -0.71 4.55
N PRO A 104 -21.51 -1.04 5.10
CA PRO A 104 -20.78 -0.10 5.92
C PRO A 104 -20.20 1.02 5.06
N VAL A 105 -20.28 2.25 5.57
CA VAL A 105 -19.68 3.43 4.93
C VAL A 105 -18.35 3.74 5.57
N VAL A 106 -17.29 3.79 4.75
CA VAL A 106 -15.93 4.11 5.15
C VAL A 106 -15.57 5.51 4.68
N LEU A 107 -15.07 6.34 5.59
CA LEU A 107 -14.41 7.60 5.24
C LEU A 107 -12.92 7.35 5.01
N ASP A 108 -12.42 7.56 3.79
CA ASP A 108 -10.98 7.63 3.48
C ASP A 108 -10.52 9.08 3.72
N TYR A 109 -9.77 9.32 4.80
CA TYR A 109 -9.36 10.66 5.23
C TYR A 109 -7.96 10.70 5.86
N PRO A 110 -7.00 11.44 5.26
CA PRO A 110 -7.08 12.14 3.98
C PRO A 110 -6.92 11.19 2.79
N CYS A 111 -7.72 11.38 1.75
CA CYS A 111 -7.79 10.39 0.66
C CYS A 111 -6.74 10.49 -0.47
N GLY A 112 -5.93 11.56 -0.50
CA GLY A 112 -5.02 11.84 -1.62
C GLY A 112 -5.77 11.87 -2.98
N ASN A 113 -5.26 11.14 -3.97
CA ASN A 113 -5.90 10.96 -5.28
C ASN A 113 -6.99 9.86 -5.31
N GLY A 114 -7.21 9.16 -4.20
CA GLY A 114 -8.20 8.09 -4.02
C GLY A 114 -7.78 6.69 -4.46
N PHE A 115 -6.50 6.47 -4.82
CA PHE A 115 -6.02 5.17 -5.29
C PHE A 115 -6.22 4.05 -4.26
N VAL A 116 -5.69 4.23 -3.05
CA VAL A 116 -5.77 3.20 -1.99
C VAL A 116 -7.21 2.98 -1.52
N GLY A 117 -7.97 4.06 -1.30
CA GLY A 117 -9.37 3.97 -0.92
C GLY A 117 -10.23 3.26 -1.98
N SER A 118 -9.90 3.40 -3.26
CA SER A 118 -10.57 2.65 -4.34
C SER A 118 -10.27 1.16 -4.28
N LEU A 119 -9.02 0.79 -4.00
CA LEU A 119 -8.66 -0.61 -3.83
C LEU A 119 -9.39 -1.22 -2.62
N LEU A 120 -9.53 -0.46 -1.51
CA LEU A 120 -10.37 -0.88 -0.38
C LEU A 120 -11.84 -1.05 -0.78
N ALA A 121 -12.40 -0.11 -1.55
CA ALA A 121 -13.78 -0.16 -2.01
C ALA A 121 -14.08 -1.41 -2.85
N ARG A 122 -13.14 -1.81 -3.71
CA ARG A 122 -13.22 -3.02 -4.53
C ARG A 122 -13.29 -4.31 -3.72
N GLU A 123 -12.94 -4.28 -2.43
CA GLU A 123 -13.08 -5.42 -1.51
C GLU A 123 -14.45 -5.45 -0.81
N GLY A 124 -15.43 -4.68 -1.30
CA GLY A 124 -16.85 -4.82 -0.98
C GLY A 124 -17.35 -3.91 0.14
N VAL A 125 -16.72 -2.75 0.34
CA VAL A 125 -17.18 -1.70 1.27
C VAL A 125 -17.42 -0.40 0.51
N GLN A 126 -18.38 0.42 0.96
CA GLN A 126 -18.58 1.74 0.36
C GLN A 126 -17.53 2.69 0.90
N VAL A 127 -16.78 3.37 0.03
CA VAL A 127 -15.73 4.30 0.46
C VAL A 127 -16.03 5.71 -0.08
N ILE A 128 -15.99 6.68 0.83
CA ILE A 128 -16.09 8.10 0.55
C ILE A 128 -14.75 8.74 0.90
N GLY A 129 -14.08 9.29 -0.10
CA GLY A 129 -12.82 9.99 0.06
C GLY A 129 -12.99 11.48 0.26
N VAL A 130 -12.29 12.03 1.25
CA VAL A 130 -12.21 13.46 1.48
C VAL A 130 -10.73 13.88 1.54
N PRO A 131 -10.28 14.86 0.73
CA PRO A 131 -8.92 15.37 0.81
C PRO A 131 -8.75 16.21 2.09
N SER A 132 -7.51 16.33 2.57
CA SER A 132 -7.17 17.34 3.58
C SER A 132 -6.49 18.53 2.92
N SER A 133 -6.76 19.74 3.41
CA SER A 133 -6.02 20.95 3.01
C SER A 133 -4.53 20.90 3.39
N GLU A 134 -4.15 19.96 4.25
CA GLU A 134 -2.78 19.74 4.71
C GLU A 134 -1.97 18.79 3.80
N THR A 135 -2.60 18.21 2.77
CA THR A 135 -1.93 17.30 1.83
C THR A 135 -1.68 17.97 0.48
N LYS A 136 -0.45 17.84 -0.05
CA LYS A 136 -0.19 18.09 -1.47
C LYS A 136 -0.88 17.02 -2.32
N PRO A 137 -1.44 17.39 -3.49
CA PRO A 137 -2.00 16.39 -4.40
C PRO A 137 -0.89 15.47 -4.92
N ASN A 138 -1.28 14.27 -5.32
CA ASN A 138 -0.40 13.37 -6.07
C ASN A 138 -0.22 13.91 -7.50
N GLN A 139 0.84 13.47 -8.20
CA GLN A 139 1.09 13.89 -9.58
C GLN A 139 -0.01 13.38 -10.53
N ILE A 140 -0.51 12.17 -10.28
CA ILE A 140 -1.70 11.63 -10.92
C ILE A 140 -2.88 11.85 -9.99
N ASP A 141 -3.72 12.85 -10.29
CA ASP A 141 -4.94 13.17 -9.56
C ASP A 141 -6.00 13.66 -10.55
N PRO A 142 -7.23 13.08 -10.59
CA PRO A 142 -7.73 11.95 -9.80
C PRO A 142 -7.24 10.58 -10.25
N PHE A 143 -7.13 9.65 -9.30
CA PHE A 143 -6.80 8.25 -9.56
C PHE A 143 -7.62 7.29 -8.69
N TYR A 144 -8.93 7.22 -8.96
CA TYR A 144 -9.87 6.42 -8.18
C TYR A 144 -10.91 5.70 -9.06
N ASP A 145 -11.54 4.68 -8.49
CA ASP A 145 -12.57 3.85 -9.14
C ASP A 145 -13.97 4.43 -8.93
N GLN A 146 -14.51 5.10 -9.95
CA GLN A 146 -15.81 5.77 -9.84
C GLN A 146 -16.99 4.81 -9.62
N ASP A 147 -16.82 3.52 -9.90
CA ASP A 147 -17.90 2.53 -9.77
C ASP A 147 -18.15 2.13 -8.31
N CYS A 148 -17.14 2.26 -7.44
CA CYS A 148 -17.24 1.86 -6.03
C CYS A 148 -16.72 2.90 -5.02
N TYR A 149 -16.03 3.94 -5.49
CA TYR A 149 -15.45 4.99 -4.66
C TYR A 149 -16.02 6.36 -5.01
N ARG A 150 -16.43 7.12 -3.99
CA ARG A 150 -16.94 8.49 -4.15
C ARG A 150 -15.95 9.49 -3.58
N ARG A 151 -15.52 10.48 -4.35
CA ARG A 151 -14.72 11.60 -3.84
C ARG A 151 -15.60 12.81 -3.55
N LYS A 152 -15.38 13.46 -2.41
CA LYS A 152 -15.98 14.74 -2.04
C LYS A 152 -14.90 15.81 -1.86
N GLY A 153 -15.31 17.08 -1.93
CA GLY A 153 -14.40 18.21 -1.78
C GLY A 153 -14.06 18.56 -0.33
N GLN A 154 -14.95 18.27 0.62
CA GLN A 154 -14.81 18.61 2.03
C GLN A 154 -15.61 17.66 2.92
N LEU A 155 -15.33 17.71 4.22
CA LEU A 155 -16.12 17.02 5.24
C LEU A 155 -17.45 17.75 5.44
N ASP A 156 -18.56 17.01 5.46
CA ASP A 156 -19.89 17.56 5.71
C ASP A 156 -20.30 17.28 7.16
N SER A 157 -20.76 18.30 7.89
CA SER A 157 -21.25 18.13 9.25
C SER A 157 -22.52 17.28 9.27
N GLY A 158 -22.54 16.21 10.06
CA GLY A 158 -23.72 15.36 10.27
C GLY A 158 -23.79 14.12 9.37
N GLU A 159 -22.76 13.87 8.55
CA GLU A 159 -22.58 12.54 7.96
C GLU A 159 -22.04 11.56 9.01
N GLU A 160 -22.57 10.35 8.98
CA GLU A 160 -22.11 9.25 9.82
C GLU A 160 -21.28 8.29 8.96
N TYR A 161 -20.14 7.88 9.50
CA TYR A 161 -19.28 6.88 8.89
C TYR A 161 -19.10 5.73 9.87
N ASP A 162 -19.30 4.50 9.40
CA ASP A 162 -19.11 3.31 10.25
C ASP A 162 -17.62 3.10 10.56
N ALA A 163 -16.76 3.41 9.60
CA ALA A 163 -15.33 3.32 9.77
C ALA A 163 -14.60 4.53 9.17
N VAL A 164 -13.41 4.82 9.70
CA VAL A 164 -12.48 5.77 9.10
C VAL A 164 -11.19 5.05 8.74
N PHE A 165 -10.77 5.19 7.49
CA PHE A 165 -9.49 4.75 6.96
C PHE A 165 -8.56 5.96 6.84
N CYS A 166 -7.60 6.05 7.77
CA CYS A 166 -6.58 7.09 7.79
C CYS A 166 -5.25 6.52 7.33
N SER A 167 -4.98 6.62 6.03
CA SER A 167 -3.77 6.11 5.41
C SER A 167 -2.80 7.25 5.14
N TRP A 168 -1.60 7.16 5.73
CA TRP A 168 -0.49 8.08 5.47
C TRP A 168 -0.81 9.54 5.85
N MET A 169 -1.23 9.73 7.11
CA MET A 169 -1.46 11.06 7.69
C MET A 169 -0.26 11.99 7.42
N PRO A 170 -0.46 13.27 7.07
CA PRO A 170 0.65 14.18 6.79
C PRO A 170 1.60 14.30 7.97
N ALA A 171 2.89 14.45 7.68
CA ALA A 171 3.92 14.67 8.70
C ALA A 171 3.53 15.84 9.61
N GLU A 172 3.77 15.67 10.91
CA GLU A 172 3.50 16.64 11.98
C GLU A 172 2.01 17.02 12.18
N LYS A 173 1.09 16.36 11.47
CA LYS A 173 -0.35 16.60 11.65
C LYS A 173 -0.96 15.57 12.59
N ASN A 174 -2.00 16.00 13.29
CA ASN A 174 -2.88 15.13 14.07
C ASN A 174 -4.32 15.34 13.59
N LEU A 175 -4.77 14.46 12.70
CA LEU A 175 -6.15 14.49 12.19
C LEU A 175 -7.11 13.65 13.06
N THR A 176 -6.62 13.02 14.13
CA THR A 176 -7.44 12.16 15.00
C THR A 176 -8.60 12.89 15.66
N PRO A 177 -8.49 14.16 16.11
CA PRO A 177 -9.65 14.91 16.58
C PRO A 177 -10.77 15.04 15.53
N ASP A 178 -10.42 15.30 14.27
CA ASP A 178 -11.39 15.41 13.17
C ASP A 178 -12.02 14.04 12.88
N ILE A 179 -11.24 12.97 12.91
CA ILE A 179 -11.70 11.58 12.77
C ILE A 179 -12.71 11.23 13.87
N LEU A 180 -12.41 11.58 15.12
CA LEU A 180 -13.25 11.29 16.28
C LEU A 180 -14.56 12.09 16.29
N ALA A 181 -14.62 13.24 15.63
CA ALA A 181 -15.84 14.02 15.50
C ALA A 181 -16.96 13.26 14.76
N PHE A 182 -16.60 12.27 13.92
CA PHE A 182 -17.56 11.38 13.24
C PHE A 182 -18.01 10.18 14.07
N SER A 183 -17.46 10.00 15.27
CA SER A 183 -17.73 8.86 16.15
C SER A 183 -17.68 7.49 15.45
N PRO A 184 -16.64 7.19 14.64
CA PRO A 184 -16.60 5.97 13.85
C PRO A 184 -16.49 4.74 14.76
N LYS A 185 -17.07 3.61 14.32
CA LYS A 185 -17.00 2.34 15.06
C LYS A 185 -15.64 1.67 14.92
N ILE A 186 -15.00 1.83 13.76
CA ILE A 186 -13.64 1.35 13.47
C ILE A 186 -12.78 2.51 12.98
N ILE A 187 -11.53 2.58 13.44
CA ILE A 187 -10.51 3.49 12.91
C ILE A 187 -9.32 2.66 12.47
N VAL A 188 -8.89 2.84 11.23
CA VAL A 188 -7.70 2.19 10.68
C VAL A 188 -6.63 3.23 10.45
N TYR A 189 -5.43 3.00 10.99
CA TYR A 189 -4.25 3.81 10.68
C TYR A 189 -3.26 2.99 9.86
N VAL A 190 -2.79 3.56 8.74
CA VAL A 190 -1.64 3.05 8.00
C VAL A 190 -0.52 4.08 8.08
N TYR A 191 0.61 3.70 8.67
CA TYR A 191 1.69 4.65 9.01
C TYR A 191 3.06 3.97 9.03
N THR A 192 4.11 4.75 9.27
CA THR A 192 5.47 4.27 9.53
C THR A 192 6.04 5.04 10.73
N ASP A 193 6.92 4.39 11.49
CA ASP A 193 7.71 5.06 12.53
C ASP A 193 8.99 5.70 11.98
N HIS A 194 9.22 5.61 10.67
CA HIS A 194 10.38 6.21 10.02
C HIS A 194 10.45 7.72 10.30
N GLN A 195 11.64 8.17 10.68
CA GLN A 195 11.95 9.57 10.91
C GLN A 195 12.84 10.09 9.79
N MET A 196 12.53 11.26 9.27
CA MET A 196 13.35 11.92 8.25
C MET A 196 14.76 12.19 8.82
N PRO A 197 15.83 11.77 8.13
CA PRO A 197 17.20 11.84 8.66
C PRO A 197 17.68 13.25 9.07
N ASP A 198 17.14 14.28 8.43
CA ASP A 198 17.55 15.68 8.57
C ASP A 198 16.84 16.43 9.71
N SER A 199 15.65 15.98 10.09
CA SER A 199 14.75 16.72 10.98
C SER A 199 14.28 15.91 12.18
N SER A 200 14.53 14.60 12.22
CA SER A 200 13.99 13.64 13.21
C SER A 200 12.46 13.61 13.29
N LEU A 201 11.79 14.31 12.38
CA LEU A 201 10.34 14.33 12.27
C LEU A 201 9.86 13.01 11.68
N ARG A 202 8.71 12.53 12.14
CA ARG A 202 8.06 11.38 11.51
C ARG A 202 7.73 11.71 10.07
N GLN A 203 7.93 10.73 9.19
CA GLN A 203 7.52 10.85 7.80
C GLN A 203 5.99 10.99 7.65
N VAL A 204 5.23 10.45 8.61
CA VAL A 204 3.77 10.49 8.64
C VAL A 204 3.25 10.76 10.04
N GLY A 205 2.14 11.50 10.09
CA GLY A 205 1.44 11.87 11.31
C GLY A 205 2.34 12.56 12.33
N SER A 206 1.87 12.52 13.58
CA SER A 206 2.53 13.09 14.75
C SER A 206 2.64 12.03 15.85
N LYS A 207 3.21 12.35 17.01
CA LYS A 207 3.21 11.41 18.15
C LYS A 207 1.80 11.29 18.75
N GLU A 208 1.04 12.37 18.62
CA GLU A 208 -0.29 12.62 19.17
C GLU A 208 -1.40 11.99 18.33
N MET A 209 -1.08 11.39 17.17
CA MET A 209 -2.10 10.76 16.29
C MET A 209 -2.86 9.61 16.96
N PHE A 210 -2.40 9.10 18.10
CA PHE A 210 -3.08 8.05 18.87
C PHE A 210 -3.78 8.57 20.12
N ASP A 211 -3.77 9.89 20.35
CA ASP A 211 -4.41 10.52 21.50
C ASP A 211 -5.94 10.54 21.35
N GLY A 212 -6.66 10.53 22.47
CA GLY A 212 -8.13 10.57 22.49
C GLY A 212 -8.82 9.25 22.14
N LEU A 213 -8.05 8.16 21.95
CA LEU A 213 -8.55 6.82 21.64
C LEU A 213 -8.94 5.99 22.88
N ASP A 214 -9.20 6.61 24.03
CA ASP A 214 -9.45 5.93 25.32
C ASP A 214 -10.63 4.94 25.27
N ASN A 215 -11.64 5.26 24.46
CA ASN A 215 -12.84 4.44 24.25
C ASN A 215 -12.66 3.37 23.15
N TYR A 216 -11.51 3.35 22.48
CA TYR A 216 -11.18 2.39 21.45
C TYR A 216 -10.23 1.31 21.99
N ARG A 217 -10.24 0.16 21.33
CA ARG A 217 -9.35 -0.98 21.60
C ARG A 217 -8.69 -1.41 20.30
N VAL A 218 -7.40 -1.76 20.38
CA VAL A 218 -6.69 -2.34 19.24
C VAL A 218 -7.28 -3.72 18.97
N VAL A 219 -7.93 -3.86 17.81
CA VAL A 219 -8.42 -5.14 17.27
C VAL A 219 -7.23 -5.96 16.82
N GLU A 220 -6.38 -5.34 16.01
CA GLU A 220 -5.21 -5.99 15.46
C GLU A 220 -4.18 -4.95 15.02
N GLU A 221 -2.91 -5.36 15.05
CA GLU A 221 -1.78 -4.62 14.49
C GLU A 221 -0.90 -5.60 13.71
N TRP A 222 -0.45 -5.17 12.54
CA TRP A 222 0.55 -5.90 11.77
C TRP A 222 1.49 -4.92 11.07
N GLN A 223 2.58 -5.48 10.53
CA GLN A 223 3.59 -4.73 9.81
C GLN A 223 3.95 -5.42 8.51
N VAL A 224 4.31 -4.61 7.51
CA VAL A 224 4.87 -5.05 6.23
C VAL A 224 6.22 -4.37 6.09
N THR A 225 7.26 -5.18 5.91
CA THR A 225 8.62 -4.70 5.70
C THR A 225 8.95 -4.76 4.21
N ARG A 226 9.31 -3.62 3.63
CA ARG A 226 10.03 -3.54 2.36
C ARG A 226 11.53 -3.56 2.66
N PRO A 227 12.28 -4.60 2.27
CA PRO A 227 13.72 -4.64 2.48
C PRO A 227 14.42 -3.46 1.82
N GLU A 228 15.56 -3.05 2.39
CA GLU A 228 16.49 -2.15 1.73
C GLU A 228 16.90 -2.73 0.37
N ASN A 229 16.94 -1.89 -0.66
CA ASN A 229 17.35 -2.25 -2.02
C ASN A 229 16.58 -3.42 -2.64
N LEU A 230 15.31 -3.62 -2.25
CA LEU A 230 14.46 -4.72 -2.71
C LEU A 230 14.56 -4.96 -4.22
N LEU A 231 14.35 -3.90 -5.02
CA LEU A 231 14.41 -3.99 -6.48
C LEU A 231 15.85 -3.92 -7.00
N HIS A 232 16.70 -3.08 -6.41
CA HIS A 232 18.09 -2.87 -6.86
C HIS A 232 18.97 -4.12 -6.70
N GLU A 233 18.81 -4.87 -5.61
CA GLU A 233 19.50 -6.15 -5.43
C GLU A 233 19.07 -7.18 -6.47
N CYS A 234 17.85 -7.12 -7.00
CA CYS A 234 17.38 -8.02 -8.05
C CYS A 234 17.80 -7.54 -9.45
N TRP A 235 17.64 -6.25 -9.70
CA TRP A 235 17.92 -5.54 -10.95
C TRP A 235 18.77 -4.28 -10.65
N PRO A 236 20.11 -4.37 -10.78
CA PRO A 236 21.02 -3.27 -10.41
C PRO A 236 20.82 -1.95 -11.16
N ASP A 237 20.14 -1.97 -12.31
CA ASP A 237 19.80 -0.76 -13.07
C ASP A 237 18.63 0.03 -12.44
N LEU A 238 17.89 -0.56 -11.49
CA LEU A 238 16.82 0.11 -10.76
C LEU A 238 17.38 0.90 -9.58
N THR A 239 16.64 1.93 -9.15
CA THR A 239 17.07 2.83 -8.07
C THR A 239 17.12 2.08 -6.74
N PRO A 240 18.14 2.31 -5.88
CA PRO A 240 18.15 1.78 -4.51
C PRO A 240 17.04 2.40 -3.67
N ASN A 241 16.56 1.65 -2.67
CA ASN A 241 15.56 2.13 -1.70
C ASN A 241 16.03 1.88 -0.28
N ILE A 242 15.67 2.77 0.63
CA ILE A 242 15.78 2.50 2.07
C ILE A 242 14.78 1.41 2.48
N GLU A 243 15.07 0.73 3.59
CA GLU A 243 14.10 -0.12 4.26
C GLU A 243 12.89 0.72 4.70
N GLU A 244 11.69 0.13 4.55
CA GLU A 244 10.46 0.73 5.05
C GLU A 244 9.67 -0.30 5.84
N ILE A 245 9.30 0.04 7.08
CA ILE A 245 8.39 -0.74 7.91
C ILE A 245 7.06 0.01 7.97
N ARG A 246 6.11 -0.43 7.16
CA ARG A 246 4.74 0.08 7.21
C ARG A 246 3.97 -0.70 8.27
N LYS A 247 3.23 0.02 9.11
CA LYS A 247 2.36 -0.52 10.14
C LYS A 247 0.91 -0.26 9.79
N VAL A 248 0.06 -1.22 10.10
CA VAL A 248 -1.38 -1.07 10.08
C VAL A 248 -1.90 -1.35 11.48
N ARG A 249 -2.71 -0.44 12.02
CA ARG A 249 -3.36 -0.59 13.31
C ARG A 249 -4.85 -0.36 13.17
N VAL A 250 -5.63 -1.36 13.58
CA VAL A 250 -7.09 -1.32 13.56
C VAL A 250 -7.59 -1.13 14.98
N TYR A 251 -8.33 -0.05 15.19
CA TYR A 251 -9.05 0.26 16.42
C TYR A 251 -10.54 0.03 16.22
N ALA A 252 -11.22 -0.46 17.26
CA ALA A 252 -12.67 -0.49 17.32
C ALA A 252 -13.16 0.13 18.62
N LEU A 253 -14.35 0.74 18.60
CA LEU A 253 -15.05 1.16 19.81
C LEU A 253 -15.21 -0.03 20.75
N ALA A 254 -15.09 0.19 22.06
CA ALA A 254 -15.05 -0.89 23.05
C ALA A 254 -16.26 -1.84 23.00
N ASP A 255 -17.45 -1.33 22.67
CA ASP A 255 -18.66 -2.14 22.53
C ASP A 255 -18.70 -2.94 21.21
N VAL A 256 -18.02 -2.46 20.17
CA VAL A 256 -17.86 -3.13 18.87
C VAL A 256 -16.76 -4.18 18.93
N TYR A 257 -15.65 -3.88 19.61
CA TYR A 257 -14.48 -4.76 19.74
C TYR A 257 -14.85 -6.19 20.15
N ASN A 258 -15.72 -6.34 21.15
CA ASN A 258 -16.12 -7.66 21.66
C ASN A 258 -16.95 -8.52 20.68
N ARG A 259 -17.39 -7.94 19.56
CA ARG A 259 -18.20 -8.59 18.52
C ARG A 259 -17.42 -8.89 17.25
N LEU A 260 -16.20 -8.35 17.11
CA LEU A 260 -15.36 -8.56 15.94
C LEU A 260 -14.63 -9.90 16.02
N ASN A 261 -14.58 -10.60 14.89
CA ASN A 261 -13.78 -11.80 14.71
C ASN A 261 -12.76 -11.55 13.59
N PRO A 262 -11.57 -12.19 13.66
CA PRO A 262 -10.64 -12.17 12.54
C PRO A 262 -11.34 -12.65 11.26
N PRO A 263 -11.28 -11.90 10.15
CA PRO A 263 -11.95 -12.30 8.92
C PRO A 263 -11.29 -13.54 8.33
N GLU A 264 -12.10 -14.48 7.87
CA GLU A 264 -11.62 -15.61 7.08
C GLU A 264 -11.36 -15.15 5.65
N LEU A 265 -10.12 -15.27 5.20
CA LEU A 265 -9.68 -14.80 3.89
C LEU A 265 -9.35 -16.01 3.01
N GLY A 266 -10.13 -16.20 1.94
CA GLY A 266 -9.82 -17.19 0.90
C GLY A 266 -8.69 -16.73 -0.01
N ALA A 267 -8.19 -17.62 -0.87
CA ALA A 267 -7.25 -17.24 -1.93
C ALA A 267 -7.90 -16.24 -2.90
N GLU A 268 -7.10 -15.32 -3.43
CA GLU A 268 -7.54 -14.26 -4.33
C GLU A 268 -6.39 -13.86 -5.24
N LYS A 269 -6.70 -13.36 -6.45
CA LYS A 269 -5.65 -12.95 -7.39
C LYS A 269 -4.89 -11.74 -6.81
N PRO A 270 -3.55 -11.78 -6.70
CA PRO A 270 -2.78 -10.60 -6.27
C PRO A 270 -2.89 -9.46 -7.29
N TYR A 271 -2.54 -8.25 -6.87
CA TYR A 271 -2.30 -7.16 -7.82
C TYR A 271 -1.02 -7.41 -8.64
N ASP A 272 -0.89 -6.74 -9.79
CA ASP A 272 0.27 -6.98 -10.68
C ASP A 272 1.59 -6.58 -10.01
N TRP A 273 1.61 -5.53 -9.17
CA TRP A 273 2.80 -5.17 -8.38
C TRP A 273 3.11 -6.16 -7.24
N GLU A 274 2.13 -6.96 -6.80
CA GLU A 274 2.38 -8.04 -5.83
C GLU A 274 3.09 -9.23 -6.51
N VAL A 275 2.89 -9.43 -7.82
CA VAL A 275 3.68 -10.40 -8.61
C VAL A 275 5.14 -9.94 -8.71
N ASP A 276 5.38 -8.64 -8.91
CA ASP A 276 6.72 -8.06 -8.87
C ASP A 276 7.39 -8.22 -7.51
N LEU A 277 6.64 -7.99 -6.44
CA LEU A 277 7.11 -8.18 -5.07
C LEU A 277 7.52 -9.64 -4.84
N ASP A 278 6.67 -10.59 -5.22
CA ASP A 278 6.92 -12.02 -5.07
C ASP A 278 8.15 -12.49 -5.86
N MET A 279 8.32 -12.02 -7.10
CA MET A 279 9.54 -12.27 -7.87
C MET A 279 10.79 -11.70 -7.19
N ALA A 280 10.74 -10.43 -6.75
CA ALA A 280 11.87 -9.78 -6.09
C ALA A 280 12.26 -10.52 -4.80
N MET A 281 11.29 -10.89 -3.96
CA MET A 281 11.53 -11.65 -2.74
C MET A 281 12.12 -13.03 -3.03
N THR A 282 11.60 -13.74 -4.03
CA THR A 282 12.14 -15.05 -4.46
C THR A 282 13.62 -14.94 -4.87
N VAL A 283 13.97 -13.88 -5.62
CA VAL A 283 15.35 -13.61 -6.01
C VAL A 283 16.22 -13.31 -4.79
N LEU A 284 15.77 -12.44 -3.88
CA LEU A 284 16.52 -12.13 -2.65
C LEU A 284 16.79 -13.36 -1.80
N GLU A 285 15.80 -14.23 -1.63
CA GLU A 285 15.93 -15.49 -0.89
C GLU A 285 16.94 -16.42 -1.56
N ALA A 286 16.89 -16.55 -2.89
CA ALA A 286 17.87 -17.31 -3.65
C ALA A 286 19.29 -16.74 -3.51
N LYS A 287 19.45 -15.41 -3.60
CA LYS A 287 20.75 -14.76 -3.40
C LYS A 287 21.28 -14.99 -1.98
N ALA A 288 20.44 -14.82 -0.97
CA ALA A 288 20.81 -15.04 0.43
C ALA A 288 21.24 -16.49 0.68
N PHE A 289 20.49 -17.46 0.14
CA PHE A 289 20.84 -18.87 0.25
C PHE A 289 22.18 -19.19 -0.43
N LEU A 290 22.39 -18.73 -1.67
CA LEU A 290 23.66 -18.96 -2.38
C LEU A 290 24.86 -18.32 -1.66
N ARG A 291 24.70 -17.09 -1.15
CA ARG A 291 25.70 -16.41 -0.31
C ARG A 291 26.03 -17.24 0.94
N SER A 292 25.02 -17.82 1.60
CA SER A 292 25.22 -18.70 2.77
C SER A 292 26.00 -19.98 2.46
N ARG A 293 26.03 -20.41 1.19
CA ARG A 293 26.84 -21.52 0.68
C ARG A 293 28.23 -21.09 0.18
N GLY A 294 28.59 -19.82 0.36
CA GLY A 294 29.88 -19.27 -0.09
C GLY A 294 29.95 -19.01 -1.60
N ILE A 295 28.82 -19.01 -2.30
CA ILE A 295 28.75 -18.71 -3.73
C ILE A 295 28.68 -17.19 -3.90
N GLN A 296 29.65 -16.63 -4.62
CA GLN A 296 29.63 -15.22 -5.04
C GLN A 296 28.71 -15.06 -6.26
N LEU A 297 27.93 -13.98 -6.27
CA LEU A 297 26.92 -13.64 -7.28
C LEU A 297 27.19 -12.28 -7.89
#